data_AF-A0A2K9J581-F1
#
_entry.id   AF-A0A2K9J581-F1
#
_cell.length_a   1.000
_cell.length_b   1.000
_cell.length_c   1.000
_cell.angle_alpha   90.00
_cell.angle_beta   90.00
_cell.angle_gamma   90.00
#
_symmetry.space_group_name_H-M   'P 1'
#
loop_
_entity.id
_entity.type
_entity.pdbx_description
1 polymer ?
#
loop_
_entity_poly.entity_id
_entity_poly.type
_entity_poly.pdbx_seq_one_letter_code
_entity_poly.pdbx_strand_id
1 'polypeptide(L)'
;MIEQIKKLIQYYEEVISLPHRQEIARELRHEDDIFLLLLYSEMIGIPNPVYYYTLELYPYMLEKFHDWHLRMGMEKSPLSGIRCC
;
A
#
# COMPACT_ATOMS: atom_id res chain seq x y z
N MET A 1 29.01 30.74 -1.20
CA MET A 1 29.94 29.61 -0.97
C MET A 1 29.26 28.47 -0.21
N ILE A 2 28.67 28.72 0.96
CA ILE A 2 27.91 27.73 1.74
C ILE A 2 26.73 27.13 0.94
N GLU A 3 25.98 27.96 0.21
CA GLU A 3 24.83 27.51 -0.58
C GLU A 3 25.21 26.61 -1.77
N GLN A 4 26.41 26.80 -2.32
CA GLN A 4 26.93 25.92 -3.38
C GLN A 4 27.33 24.56 -2.81
N ILE A 5 27.90 24.53 -1.60
CA ILE A 5 28.23 23.28 -0.90
C ILE A 5 26.95 22.51 -0.55
N LYS A 6 25.91 23.18 -0.03
CA LYS A 6 24.60 22.56 0.24
C LYS A 6 23.99 21.93 -1.02
N LYS A 7 24.01 22.64 -2.15
CA LYS A 7 23.55 22.09 -3.44
C LYS A 7 24.34 20.86 -3.87
N LEU A 8 25.66 20.85 -3.65
CA LEU A 8 26.51 19.72 -4.01
C LEU A 8 26.19 18.48 -3.16
N ILE A 9 25.95 18.68 -1.86
CA ILE A 9 25.55 17.61 -0.93
C ILE A 9 24.17 17.04 -1.32
N GLN A 10 23.18 17.89 -1.58
CA GLN A 10 21.85 17.44 -2.02
C GLN A 10 21.91 16.64 -3.31
N TYR A 11 22.70 17.08 -4.29
CA TYR A 11 22.89 16.35 -5.54
C TYR A 11 23.53 14.98 -5.32
N TYR A 12 24.54 14.90 -4.44
CA TYR A 12 25.19 13.64 -4.08
C TYR A 12 24.22 12.66 -3.40
N GLU A 13 23.43 13.13 -2.44
CA GLU A 13 22.38 12.33 -1.80
C GLU A 13 21.33 11.85 -2.82
N GLU A 14 20.92 12.72 -3.73
CA GLU A 14 19.95 12.37 -4.76
C GLU A 14 20.48 11.27 -5.68
N VAL A 15 21.73 11.37 -6.14
CA VAL A 15 22.37 10.36 -7.00
C VAL A 15 22.47 9.00 -6.30
N ILE A 16 22.82 8.96 -5.01
CA ILE A 16 22.89 7.70 -4.25
C ILE A 16 21.50 7.11 -3.99
N SER A 17 20.49 7.97 -3.83
CA SER A 17 19.11 7.53 -3.61
C SER A 17 18.49 6.89 -4.85
N LEU A 18 18.90 7.29 -6.06
CA LEU A 18 18.25 6.92 -7.32
C LEU A 18 18.04 5.41 -7.51
N PRO A 19 19.05 4.53 -7.32
CA PRO A 19 18.87 3.09 -7.48
C PRO A 19 17.87 2.49 -6.49
N HIS A 20 17.84 3.03 -5.27
CA HIS A 20 17.04 2.51 -4.16
C HIS A 20 15.59 2.98 -4.21
N ARG A 21 15.26 4.05 -4.94
CA ARG A 21 13.90 4.59 -5.00
C ARG A 21 12.87 3.59 -5.52
N GLN A 22 13.24 2.77 -6.51
CA GLN A 22 12.33 1.76 -7.06
C GLN A 22 12.08 0.62 -6.07
N GLU A 23 13.13 0.18 -5.39
CA GLU A 23 13.06 -0.85 -4.36
C GLU A 23 12.21 -0.38 -3.18
N ILE A 24 12.49 0.83 -2.65
CA ILE A 24 11.69 1.44 -1.58
C ILE A 24 10.23 1.54 -1.99
N ALA A 25 9.94 2.02 -3.20
CA ALA A 25 8.56 2.13 -3.68
C ALA A 25 7.88 0.76 -3.83
N ARG A 26 8.62 -0.30 -4.13
CA ARG A 26 8.10 -1.66 -4.19
C ARG A 26 7.79 -2.19 -2.80
N GLU A 27 8.68 -2.00 -1.84
CA GLU A 27 8.48 -2.45 -0.46
C GLU A 27 7.31 -1.72 0.20
N LEU A 28 7.20 -0.40 0.04
CA LEU A 28 6.05 0.37 0.53
C LEU A 28 4.72 -0.14 -0.04
N ARG A 29 4.69 -0.48 -1.33
CA ARG A 29 3.50 -1.09 -1.95
C ARG A 29 3.20 -2.47 -1.39
N HIS A 30 4.23 -3.28 -1.14
CA HIS A 30 4.08 -4.61 -0.57
C HIS A 30 3.54 -4.56 0.87
N GLU A 31 4.02 -3.61 1.68
CA GLU A 31 3.47 -3.34 3.02
C GLU A 31 1.99 -2.94 2.95
N ASP A 32 1.62 -2.03 2.03
CA ASP A 32 0.23 -1.64 1.80
C ASP A 32 -0.66 -2.84 1.39
N ASP A 33 -0.16 -3.70 0.49
CA ASP A 33 -0.90 -4.87 0.03
C ASP A 33 -1.10 -5.92 1.14
N ILE A 34 -0.11 -6.11 2.02
CA ILE A 34 -0.22 -6.96 3.22
C ILE A 34 -1.23 -6.38 4.20
N PHE A 35 -1.19 -5.06 4.41
CA PHE A 35 -2.13 -4.39 5.32
C PHE A 35 -3.58 -4.59 4.84
N LEU A 36 -3.84 -4.38 3.54
CA LEU A 36 -5.16 -4.60 2.96
C LEU A 36 -5.56 -6.06 2.98
N LEU A 37 -4.63 -7.00 2.78
CA LEU A 37 -4.89 -8.43 2.94
C LEU A 37 -5.34 -8.77 4.36
N LEU A 38 -4.64 -8.26 5.38
CA LEU A 38 -5.04 -8.47 6.78
C LEU A 38 -6.41 -7.85 7.04
N LEU A 39 -6.64 -6.64 6.54
CA LEU A 39 -7.89 -5.94 6.70
C LEU A 39 -9.06 -6.74 6.11
N TYR A 40 -8.94 -7.24 4.88
CA TYR A 40 -10.02 -7.90 4.12
C TYR A 40 -9.97 -9.45 4.11
N SER A 41 -9.07 -10.04 4.89
CA SER A 41 -8.88 -11.49 5.05
C SER A 41 -10.17 -12.27 5.30
N GLU A 42 -11.06 -11.77 6.18
CA GLU A 42 -12.35 -12.40 6.47
C GLU A 42 -13.23 -12.54 5.22
N MET A 43 -13.19 -11.54 4.32
CA MET A 43 -14.03 -11.52 3.12
C MET A 43 -13.58 -12.55 2.07
N ILE A 44 -12.30 -12.91 2.08
CA ILE A 44 -11.73 -13.97 1.23
C ILE A 44 -11.73 -15.34 1.94
N GLY A 45 -12.34 -15.43 3.13
CA GLY A 45 -12.48 -16.68 3.88
C GLY A 45 -11.28 -17.05 4.75
N ILE A 46 -10.35 -16.11 5.00
CA ILE A 46 -9.22 -16.31 5.91
C ILE A 46 -9.61 -15.71 7.27
N PRO A 47 -9.65 -16.51 8.35
CA PRO A 47 -10.03 -15.99 9.65
C PRO A 47 -8.98 -15.02 10.21
N ASN A 48 -9.42 -13.84 10.66
CA ASN A 48 -8.62 -12.81 11.30
C ASN A 48 -9.12 -12.50 12.71
N PRO A 49 -8.32 -12.80 13.75
CA PRO A 49 -8.73 -12.61 15.14
C PRO A 49 -8.93 -11.14 15.54
N VAL A 50 -8.43 -10.19 14.75
CA VAL A 50 -8.45 -8.75 15.04
C VAL A 50 -9.47 -8.01 14.14
N TYR A 51 -10.18 -8.70 13.25
CA TYR A 51 -11.12 -8.10 12.30
C TYR A 51 -12.06 -7.09 12.96
N TYR A 52 -12.67 -7.48 14.09
CA TYR A 52 -13.62 -6.66 14.83
C TYR A 52 -13.08 -5.27 15.21
N TYR A 53 -11.80 -5.19 15.59
CA TYR A 53 -11.17 -3.92 15.97
C TYR A 53 -10.80 -3.04 14.77
N THR A 54 -10.71 -3.63 13.58
CA THR A 54 -10.29 -2.95 12.35
C THR A 54 -11.46 -2.54 11.44
N LEU A 55 -12.70 -2.84 11.84
CA LEU A 55 -13.92 -2.50 11.09
C LEU A 55 -14.03 -0.99 10.80
N GLU A 56 -13.61 -0.15 11.73
CA GLU A 56 -13.65 1.31 11.58
C GLU A 56 -12.74 1.84 10.47
N LEU A 57 -11.72 1.05 10.08
CA LEU A 57 -10.78 1.43 9.03
C LEU A 57 -11.34 1.17 7.63
N TYR A 58 -12.36 0.32 7.51
CA TYR A 58 -12.89 -0.11 6.21
C TYR A 58 -13.34 1.05 5.33
N PRO A 59 -14.14 2.03 5.81
CA PRO A 59 -14.61 3.13 4.98
C PRO A 59 -13.47 3.97 4.39
N TYR A 60 -12.37 4.13 5.14
CA TYR A 60 -11.21 4.89 4.71
C TYR A 60 -10.36 4.15 3.67
N MET A 61 -10.44 2.81 3.66
CA MET A 61 -9.65 1.96 2.77
C MET A 61 -10.42 1.54 1.51
N LEU A 62 -11.72 1.84 1.43
CA LEU A 62 -12.55 1.51 0.26
C LEU A 62 -12.01 2.08 -1.05
N GLU A 63 -11.44 3.29 -1.03
CA GLU A 63 -10.85 3.89 -2.25
C GLU A 63 -9.65 3.09 -2.75
N LYS A 64 -8.80 2.63 -1.83
CA LYS A 64 -7.60 1.83 -2.14
C LYS A 64 -7.90 0.37 -2.47
N PHE A 65 -9.07 -0.11 -2.06
CA PHE A 65 -9.48 -1.50 -2.25
C PHE A 65 -9.55 -1.89 -3.72
N HIS A 66 -10.08 -1.01 -4.59
CA HIS A 66 -10.21 -1.29 -6.03
C HIS A 66 -8.86 -1.65 -6.64
N ASP A 67 -7.85 -0.80 -6.43
CA ASP A 67 -6.53 -1.02 -7.01
C ASP A 67 -5.85 -2.25 -6.40
N TRP A 68 -6.10 -2.53 -5.12
CA TRP A 68 -5.55 -3.69 -4.43
C TRP A 68 -6.12 -5.02 -4.95
N HIS A 69 -7.43 -5.18 -5.05
CA HIS A 69 -8.00 -6.48 -5.48
C HIS A 69 -7.62 -6.80 -6.93
N LEU A 70 -7.48 -5.76 -7.78
CA LEU A 70 -6.94 -5.90 -9.14
C LEU A 70 -5.48 -6.35 -9.13
N ARG A 71 -4.63 -5.76 -8.28
CA ARG A 71 -3.22 -6.19 -8.12
C ARG A 71 -3.10 -7.62 -7.61
N MET A 72 -4.00 -8.02 -6.72
CA MET A 72 -4.09 -9.40 -6.22
C MET A 72 -4.61 -10.39 -7.28
N GLY A 73 -5.01 -9.92 -8.47
CA GLY A 73 -5.47 -10.76 -9.56
C GLY A 73 -6.88 -11.32 -9.36
N MET A 74 -7.71 -10.68 -8.54
CA MET A 74 -9.08 -11.12 -8.30
C MET A 74 -9.99 -10.65 -9.45
N GLU A 75 -10.71 -11.58 -10.08
CA GLU A 75 -11.66 -11.24 -11.16
C GLU A 75 -12.90 -10.48 -10.63
N LYS A 76 -13.29 -10.75 -9.38
CA LYS A 76 -14.44 -10.13 -8.72
C LYS A 76 -14.05 -9.67 -7.33
N SER A 77 -14.63 -8.54 -6.94
CA SER A 77 -14.54 -8.04 -5.57
C SER A 77 -15.05 -9.09 -4.57
N PRO A 78 -14.29 -9.40 -3.50
CA PRO A 78 -14.78 -10.22 -2.39
C PRO A 78 -15.85 -9.52 -1.55
N LEU A 79 -16.10 -8.21 -1.74
CA LEU A 79 -17.17 -7.49 -1.05
C LEU A 79 -18.53 -7.94 -1.58
N SER A 80 -19.35 -8.53 -0.71
CA SER A 80 -20.71 -8.98 -1.04
C SER A 80 -21.72 -7.84 -1.11
N GLY A 81 -21.52 -6.76 -0.35
CA GLY A 81 -22.47 -5.64 -0.23
C GLY A 81 -22.20 -4.45 -1.16
N ILE A 82 -20.96 -4.30 -1.63
CA ILE A 82 -20.55 -3.19 -2.52
C ILE A 82 -19.88 -3.82 -3.73
N ARG A 83 -20.47 -3.61 -4.91
CA ARG A 83 -19.84 -4.02 -6.17
C ARG A 83 -18.72 -3.04 -6.47
N CYS A 84 -17.50 -3.48 -6.21
CA CYS A 84 -16.32 -2.87 -6.80
C CYS A 84 -16.11 -3.61 -8.13
N CYS A 85 -16.35 -2.89 -9.24
CA CYS A 85 -16.57 -3.37 -10.62
C CYS A 85 -17.98 -3.91 -10.91
#